data_AF-A0A8T4N6B7-F1
#
_entry.id   AF-A0A8T4N6B7-F1
#
_cell.length_a   1.000
_cell.length_b   1.000
_cell.length_c   1.000
_cell.angle_alpha   90.00
_cell.angle_beta   90.00
_cell.angle_gamma   90.00
#
_symmetry.space_group_name_H-M   'P 1'
#
loop_
_entity.id
_entity.type
_entity.pdbx_description
1 polymer ?
#
loop_
_entity_poly.entity_id
_entity_poly.type
_entity_poly.pdbx_seq_one_letter_code
_entity_poly.pdbx_strand_id
1 'polypeptide(L)'
;MKFPSLEDYEYFIQRFSDNISMRHPTTCFYIYGSFIREDFVPGRSDIDGGLILNSNFILPKQEVISLAKILNESLSETELVAGLSPLDEGISASFNLMDRATNRDGRFLAYDDTYADFLKIKAEIHAGPDFVREMCGLNYSRDSLRSAAFNLRKVRNGLLTHFLDRGRNQEKAERNILSSTTLLFSTPKKILETIGKELVFENGAFFQAFMEIFPEYNSRQYEKALSLRRSPQAYFGILNDIDGAFDMSIDFVNATEEMIKLYVKRFSCITQREVRTLSE
;
A
#
# COMPACT_ATOMS: atom_id res chain seq x y z
N MET A 1 -18.23 -13.43 -24.24
CA MET A 1 -17.30 -13.33 -23.11
C MET A 1 -16.00 -13.98 -23.56
N LYS A 2 -15.03 -13.13 -23.89
CA LYS A 2 -13.65 -13.49 -24.20
C LYS A 2 -12.86 -13.45 -22.89
N PHE A 3 -11.84 -14.31 -22.78
CA PHE A 3 -10.90 -14.31 -21.67
C PHE A 3 -9.52 -13.89 -22.21
N PRO A 4 -8.69 -13.20 -21.42
CA PRO A 4 -7.31 -12.89 -21.79
C PRO A 4 -6.53 -14.19 -21.99
N SER A 5 -5.64 -14.20 -22.98
CA SER A 5 -4.70 -15.30 -23.20
C SER A 5 -3.44 -15.13 -22.35
N LEU A 6 -2.60 -16.15 -22.28
CA LEU A 6 -1.32 -16.05 -21.56
C LEU A 6 -0.43 -14.94 -22.16
N GLU A 7 -0.42 -14.83 -23.49
CA GLU A 7 0.31 -13.81 -24.23
C GLU A 7 -0.15 -12.39 -23.87
N ASP A 8 -1.44 -12.20 -23.56
CA ASP A 8 -1.96 -10.90 -23.10
C ASP A 8 -1.36 -10.54 -21.73
N TYR A 9 -1.25 -11.50 -20.79
CA TYR A 9 -0.61 -11.26 -19.50
C TYR A 9 0.89 -11.00 -19.62
N GLU A 10 1.59 -11.76 -20.48
CA GLU A 10 3.01 -11.53 -20.80
C GLU A 10 3.22 -10.14 -21.40
N TYR A 11 2.35 -9.73 -22.33
CA TYR A 11 2.38 -8.39 -22.91
C TYR A 11 2.18 -7.32 -21.84
N PHE A 12 1.20 -7.48 -20.95
CA PHE A 12 0.99 -6.56 -19.82
C PHE A 12 2.25 -6.43 -18.95
N ILE A 13 2.85 -7.55 -18.54
CA ILE A 13 4.05 -7.56 -17.70
C ILE A 13 5.20 -6.84 -18.40
N GLN A 14 5.43 -7.13 -19.69
CA GLN A 14 6.48 -6.50 -20.47
C GLN A 14 6.25 -4.97 -20.57
N ARG A 15 5.04 -4.54 -20.94
CA ARG A 15 4.71 -3.12 -21.07
C ARG A 15 4.80 -2.37 -19.74
N PHE A 16 4.32 -2.98 -18.66
CA PHE A 16 4.42 -2.39 -17.33
C PHE A 16 5.89 -2.29 -16.91
N SER A 17 6.68 -3.35 -17.09
CA SER A 17 8.12 -3.37 -16.80
C SER A 17 8.91 -2.30 -17.56
N ASP A 18 8.66 -2.15 -18.87
CA ASP A 18 9.32 -1.14 -19.71
C ASP A 18 9.02 0.28 -19.22
N ASN A 19 7.74 0.56 -18.89
CA ASN A 19 7.33 1.85 -18.38
C ASN A 19 7.97 2.16 -17.00
N ILE A 20 8.05 1.18 -16.10
CA ILE A 20 8.73 1.33 -14.82
C ILE A 20 10.23 1.58 -15.03
N SER A 21 10.90 0.77 -15.85
CA SER A 21 12.33 0.91 -16.13
C SER A 21 12.70 2.27 -16.70
N MET A 22 11.86 2.82 -17.58
CA MET A 22 12.08 4.11 -18.22
C MET A 22 11.75 5.30 -17.31
N ARG A 23 10.62 5.25 -16.57
CA ARG A 23 10.08 6.40 -15.85
C ARG A 23 10.44 6.42 -14.36
N HIS A 24 10.70 5.26 -13.78
CA HIS A 24 10.99 5.05 -12.36
C HIS A 24 12.13 4.02 -12.17
N PRO A 25 13.34 4.29 -12.70
CA PRO A 25 14.44 3.31 -12.71
C PRO A 25 14.94 2.88 -11.33
N THR A 26 14.57 3.63 -10.28
CA THR A 26 14.90 3.31 -8.88
C THR A 26 13.83 2.50 -8.17
N THR A 27 12.71 2.18 -8.82
CA THR A 27 11.61 1.41 -8.24
C THR A 27 11.72 -0.05 -8.65
N CYS A 28 11.75 -0.93 -7.65
CA CYS A 28 11.74 -2.37 -7.84
C CYS A 28 10.33 -2.82 -8.24
N PHE A 29 10.16 -3.39 -9.43
CA PHE A 29 8.97 -4.14 -9.80
C PHE A 29 9.28 -5.63 -9.78
N TYR A 30 8.53 -6.37 -8.97
CA TYR A 30 8.65 -7.82 -8.87
C TYR A 30 7.29 -8.48 -9.01
N ILE A 31 7.30 -9.72 -9.52
CA ILE A 31 6.13 -10.59 -9.55
C ILE A 31 6.43 -11.92 -8.86
N TYR A 32 5.39 -12.61 -8.43
CA TYR A 32 5.47 -13.94 -7.83
C TYR A 32 4.16 -14.69 -8.08
N GLY A 33 3.96 -15.82 -7.41
CA GLY A 33 2.67 -16.50 -7.42
C GLY A 33 2.49 -17.39 -8.64
N SER A 34 1.24 -17.58 -9.05
CA SER A 34 0.92 -18.66 -10.00
C SER A 34 1.49 -18.45 -11.39
N PHE A 35 1.66 -17.19 -11.81
CA PHE A 35 2.30 -16.83 -13.07
C PHE A 35 3.74 -17.36 -13.16
N ILE A 36 4.54 -17.17 -12.11
CA ILE A 36 5.93 -17.62 -12.04
C ILE A 36 6.05 -19.14 -11.85
N ARG A 37 5.07 -19.78 -11.21
CA ARG A 37 5.10 -21.22 -10.92
C ARG A 37 4.54 -22.09 -12.04
N GLU A 38 4.14 -21.50 -13.16
CA GLU A 38 3.54 -22.19 -14.32
C GLU A 38 2.22 -22.94 -13.97
N ASP A 39 1.57 -22.62 -12.85
CA ASP A 39 0.21 -23.09 -12.48
C ASP A 39 -0.88 -22.02 -12.73
N PHE A 40 -0.56 -21.05 -13.58
CA PHE A 40 -1.41 -19.91 -13.94
C PHE A 40 -2.57 -20.30 -14.87
N VAL A 41 -3.76 -19.76 -14.60
CA VAL A 41 -4.95 -19.97 -15.43
C VAL A 41 -5.46 -18.63 -15.95
N PRO A 42 -5.27 -18.31 -17.24
CA PRO A 42 -5.73 -17.04 -17.82
C PRO A 42 -7.24 -16.80 -17.58
N GLY A 43 -7.59 -15.55 -17.25
CA GLY A 43 -8.95 -15.14 -16.88
C GLY A 43 -9.37 -15.48 -15.44
N ARG A 44 -8.73 -16.48 -14.80
CA ARG A 44 -9.05 -16.86 -13.41
C ARG A 44 -8.00 -16.43 -12.40
N SER A 45 -6.75 -16.47 -12.80
CA SER A 45 -5.61 -16.07 -11.98
C SER A 45 -5.33 -14.57 -12.16
N ASP A 46 -4.89 -13.93 -11.09
CA ASP A 46 -4.30 -12.60 -11.09
C ASP A 46 -2.77 -12.67 -11.18
N ILE A 47 -2.15 -11.56 -11.59
CA ILE A 47 -0.71 -11.37 -11.47
C ILE A 47 -0.41 -10.82 -10.08
N ASP A 48 0.20 -11.67 -9.26
CA ASP A 48 0.70 -11.30 -7.93
C ASP A 48 2.04 -10.59 -8.05
N GLY A 49 2.22 -9.49 -7.32
CA GLY A 49 3.48 -8.76 -7.37
C GLY A 49 3.56 -7.57 -6.43
N GLY A 50 4.51 -6.69 -6.69
CA GLY A 50 4.64 -5.45 -5.94
C GLY A 50 5.66 -4.47 -6.51
N LEU A 51 5.58 -3.26 -5.97
CA LEU A 51 6.47 -2.15 -6.22
C LEU A 51 7.13 -1.76 -4.90
N ILE A 52 8.46 -1.74 -4.86
CA ILE A 52 9.23 -1.20 -3.73
C ILE A 52 9.95 0.05 -4.21
N LEU A 53 9.50 1.21 -3.72
CA LEU A 53 10.09 2.51 -4.07
C LEU A 53 11.37 2.70 -3.25
N ASN A 54 12.40 3.29 -3.87
CA ASN A 54 13.62 3.70 -3.16
C ASN A 54 13.41 4.97 -2.33
N SER A 55 12.31 5.02 -1.58
CA SER A 55 12.00 6.04 -0.61
C SER A 55 12.28 5.52 0.81
N ASN A 56 12.35 6.46 1.75
CA ASN A 56 12.22 6.13 3.16
C ASN A 56 10.74 5.82 3.47
N PHE A 57 10.36 5.87 4.75
CA PHE A 57 9.01 5.55 5.24
C PHE A 57 7.84 6.25 4.53
N ILE A 58 8.07 7.42 3.92
CA ILE A 58 7.04 8.22 3.26
C ILE A 58 7.11 8.04 1.76
N LEU A 59 5.99 7.69 1.14
CA LEU A 59 5.90 7.53 -0.31
C LEU A 59 5.90 8.90 -1.01
N PRO A 60 6.73 9.11 -2.06
CA PRO A 60 6.74 10.34 -2.82
C PRO A 60 5.43 10.50 -3.61
N LYS A 61 4.66 11.55 -3.32
CA LYS A 61 3.33 11.79 -3.91
C LYS A 61 3.32 11.71 -5.44
N GLN A 62 4.25 12.40 -6.09
CA GLN A 62 4.31 12.43 -7.56
C GLN A 62 4.67 11.07 -8.16
N GLU A 63 5.49 10.28 -7.46
CA GLU A 63 5.85 8.93 -7.88
C GLU A 63 4.63 8.01 -7.78
N VAL A 64 3.89 8.04 -6.66
CA VAL A 64 2.64 7.27 -6.48
C VAL A 64 1.61 7.58 -7.57
N ILE A 65 1.37 8.87 -7.86
CA ILE A 65 0.45 9.29 -8.93
C ILE A 65 0.91 8.74 -10.28
N SER A 66 2.19 8.85 -10.59
CA SER A 66 2.76 8.38 -11.86
C SER A 66 2.66 6.86 -11.99
N LEU A 67 2.96 6.10 -10.93
CA LEU A 67 2.85 4.64 -10.91
C LEU A 67 1.40 4.17 -11.08
N ALA A 68 0.44 4.82 -10.41
CA ALA A 68 -0.98 4.51 -10.55
C ALA A 68 -1.47 4.74 -11.99
N LYS A 69 -0.99 5.79 -12.66
CA LYS A 69 -1.26 6.05 -14.07
C LYS A 69 -0.64 4.99 -14.98
N ILE A 70 0.63 4.64 -14.77
CA ILE A 70 1.34 3.62 -15.55
C ILE A 70 0.63 2.26 -15.46
N LEU A 71 0.16 1.87 -14.27
CA LEU A 71 -0.60 0.62 -14.10
C LEU A 71 -1.88 0.64 -14.91
N ASN A 72 -2.66 1.71 -14.81
CA ASN A 72 -3.90 1.87 -15.56
C ASN A 72 -3.67 1.92 -17.08
N GLU A 73 -2.65 2.65 -17.52
CA GLU A 73 -2.24 2.76 -18.93
C GLU A 73 -1.85 1.38 -19.49
N SER A 74 -1.01 0.64 -18.77
CA SER A 74 -0.51 -0.67 -19.23
C SER A 74 -1.63 -1.71 -19.31
N LEU A 75 -2.55 -1.74 -18.35
CA LEU A 75 -3.72 -2.61 -18.40
C LEU A 75 -4.66 -2.23 -19.55
N SER A 76 -4.98 -0.94 -19.69
CA SER A 76 -5.92 -0.45 -20.72
C SER A 76 -5.37 -0.70 -22.14
N GLU A 77 -4.06 -0.47 -22.35
CA GLU A 77 -3.40 -0.72 -23.62
C GLU A 77 -3.44 -2.22 -23.95
N THR A 78 -3.15 -3.07 -22.97
CA THR A 78 -3.17 -4.53 -23.16
C THR A 78 -4.58 -5.01 -23.50
N GLU A 79 -5.60 -4.56 -22.78
CA GLU A 79 -6.99 -4.94 -23.04
C GLU A 79 -7.46 -4.49 -24.43
N LEU A 80 -7.01 -3.33 -24.89
CA LEU A 80 -7.28 -2.85 -26.24
C LEU A 80 -6.60 -3.73 -27.31
N VAL A 81 -5.32 -4.06 -27.13
CA VAL A 81 -4.56 -4.92 -28.06
C VAL A 81 -5.16 -6.33 -28.10
N ALA A 82 -5.56 -6.85 -26.95
CA ALA A 82 -6.26 -8.11 -26.81
C ALA A 82 -7.68 -8.06 -27.40
N GLY A 83 -8.21 -6.89 -27.78
CA GLY A 83 -9.57 -6.73 -28.29
C GLY A 83 -10.63 -7.14 -27.25
N LEU A 84 -10.35 -6.92 -25.96
CA LEU A 84 -11.29 -7.16 -24.87
C LEU A 84 -12.27 -5.99 -24.79
N SER A 85 -13.55 -6.32 -24.65
CA SER A 85 -14.61 -5.34 -24.42
C SER A 85 -14.79 -5.09 -22.91
N PRO A 86 -15.49 -3.99 -22.51
CA PRO A 86 -15.80 -3.74 -21.10
C PRO A 86 -16.66 -4.82 -20.42
N LEU A 87 -17.25 -5.75 -21.18
CA LEU A 87 -18.06 -6.87 -20.68
C LEU A 87 -17.26 -8.16 -20.52
N ASP A 88 -16.01 -8.18 -20.99
CA ASP A 88 -15.12 -9.34 -20.88
C ASP A 88 -14.38 -9.32 -19.54
N GLU A 89 -13.87 -10.48 -19.12
CA GLU A 89 -12.98 -10.54 -17.96
C GLU A 89 -11.64 -9.92 -18.36
N GLY A 90 -11.22 -8.89 -17.64
CA GLY A 90 -9.95 -8.19 -17.89
C GLY A 90 -8.77 -8.86 -17.20
N ILE A 91 -7.58 -8.32 -17.45
CA ILE A 91 -6.39 -8.70 -16.69
C ILE A 91 -6.53 -8.17 -15.26
N SER A 92 -6.27 -9.04 -14.28
CA SER A 92 -6.24 -8.70 -12.86
C SER A 92 -4.81 -8.66 -12.34
N ALA A 93 -4.45 -7.58 -11.65
CA ALA A 93 -3.14 -7.41 -11.02
C ALA A 93 -3.32 -7.11 -9.52
N SER A 94 -2.66 -7.90 -8.68
CA SER A 94 -2.70 -7.81 -7.21
C SER A 94 -1.36 -7.32 -6.69
N PHE A 95 -1.04 -6.07 -6.99
CA PHE A 95 0.25 -5.47 -6.64
C PHE A 95 0.25 -4.80 -5.28
N ASN A 96 1.37 -4.98 -4.56
CA ASN A 96 1.63 -4.34 -3.28
C ASN A 96 2.55 -3.14 -3.44
N LEU A 97 2.13 -1.97 -2.96
CA LEU A 97 2.95 -0.76 -2.97
C LEU A 97 3.66 -0.58 -1.63
N MET A 98 4.99 -0.47 -1.66
CA MET A 98 5.84 -0.39 -0.48
C MET A 98 6.97 0.63 -0.67
N ASP A 99 7.51 1.10 0.46
CA ASP A 99 8.78 1.83 0.49
C ASP A 99 9.90 0.93 1.04
N ARG A 100 11.14 1.25 0.68
CA ARG A 100 12.32 0.47 1.05
C ARG A 100 12.59 0.45 2.55
N ALA A 101 12.30 1.53 3.28
CA ALA A 101 12.56 1.59 4.72
C ALA A 101 11.61 0.69 5.51
N THR A 102 10.31 0.72 5.23
CA THR A 102 9.32 -0.20 5.82
C THR A 102 9.62 -1.65 5.43
N ASN A 103 10.02 -1.89 4.18
CA ASN A 103 10.42 -3.22 3.69
C ASN A 103 11.60 -3.80 4.49
N ARG A 104 12.60 -2.97 4.81
CA ARG A 104 13.77 -3.36 5.62
C ARG A 104 13.49 -3.49 7.11
N ASP A 105 12.70 -2.58 7.66
CA ASP A 105 12.40 -2.51 9.09
C ASP A 105 11.43 -3.62 9.53
N GLY A 106 10.45 -3.94 8.69
CA GLY A 106 9.54 -5.06 8.88
C GLY A 106 8.36 -4.81 9.82
N ARG A 107 8.43 -3.85 10.76
CA ARG A 107 7.37 -3.64 11.77
C ARG A 107 6.05 -3.15 11.22
N PHE A 108 6.07 -2.54 10.04
CA PHE A 108 4.86 -2.12 9.34
C PHE A 108 4.72 -2.82 7.97
N LEU A 109 5.41 -3.96 7.80
CA LEU A 109 5.32 -4.81 6.62
C LEU A 109 4.23 -5.88 6.84
N ALA A 110 3.28 -6.00 5.93
CA ALA A 110 2.14 -6.91 6.13
C ALA A 110 2.48 -8.42 6.00
N TYR A 111 3.74 -8.77 5.73
CA TYR A 111 4.20 -10.14 5.57
C TYR A 111 4.85 -10.66 6.85
N ASP A 112 4.57 -11.91 7.18
CA ASP A 112 5.35 -12.64 8.16
C ASP A 112 6.72 -13.05 7.60
N ASP A 113 7.57 -13.61 8.45
CA ASP A 113 8.93 -14.04 8.09
C ASP A 113 8.91 -15.11 7.01
N THR A 114 8.02 -16.10 7.14
CA THR A 114 7.87 -17.23 6.22
C THR A 114 7.52 -16.74 4.82
N TYR A 115 6.58 -15.80 4.71
CA TYR A 115 6.17 -15.25 3.43
C TYR A 115 7.22 -14.31 2.84
N ALA A 116 7.89 -13.50 3.65
CA ALA A 116 9.01 -12.67 3.19
C ALA A 116 10.15 -13.53 2.64
N ASP A 117 10.51 -14.62 3.31
CA ASP A 117 11.55 -15.55 2.85
C ASP A 117 11.11 -16.31 1.59
N PHE A 118 9.84 -16.70 1.50
CA PHE A 118 9.27 -17.22 0.26
C PHE A 118 9.46 -16.23 -0.90
N LEU A 119 9.13 -14.94 -0.71
CA LEU A 119 9.29 -13.93 -1.75
C LEU A 119 10.75 -13.74 -2.16
N LYS A 120 11.71 -13.72 -1.22
CA LYS A 120 13.15 -13.65 -1.54
C LYS A 120 13.65 -14.80 -2.42
N ILE A 121 13.00 -15.96 -2.33
CA ILE A 121 13.38 -17.15 -3.09
C ILE A 121 12.66 -17.22 -4.43
N LYS A 122 11.37 -16.83 -4.46
CA LYS A 122 10.46 -17.12 -5.57
C LYS A 122 10.03 -15.92 -6.39
N ALA A 123 10.25 -14.69 -5.94
CA ALA A 123 9.92 -13.52 -6.73
C ALA A 123 10.93 -13.33 -7.87
N GLU A 124 10.42 -12.90 -9.02
CA GLU A 124 11.21 -12.46 -10.16
C GLU A 124 11.20 -10.94 -10.24
N ILE A 125 12.38 -10.35 -10.45
CA ILE A 125 12.53 -8.91 -10.62
C ILE A 125 12.42 -8.58 -12.10
N HIS A 126 11.41 -7.79 -12.46
CA HIS A 126 11.16 -7.38 -13.84
C HIS A 126 11.75 -6.01 -14.15
N ALA A 127 11.76 -5.09 -13.18
CA ALA A 127 12.38 -3.77 -13.35
C ALA A 127 13.03 -3.26 -12.06
N GLY A 128 14.06 -2.42 -12.24
CA GLY A 128 14.73 -1.72 -11.15
C GLY A 128 15.62 -2.60 -10.25
N PRO A 129 16.08 -2.06 -9.10
CA PRO A 129 16.96 -2.78 -8.18
C PRO A 129 16.22 -3.87 -7.41
N ASP A 130 16.91 -4.96 -7.05
CA ASP A 130 16.33 -6.03 -6.21
C ASP A 130 16.23 -5.61 -4.73
N PHE A 131 15.11 -4.96 -4.38
CA PHE A 131 14.78 -4.66 -2.98
C PHE A 131 14.03 -5.79 -2.27
N VAL A 132 13.63 -6.84 -2.98
CA VAL A 132 12.95 -8.00 -2.38
C VAL A 132 13.92 -8.73 -1.43
N ARG A 133 15.21 -8.79 -1.77
CA ARG A 133 16.28 -9.35 -0.91
C ARG A 133 16.37 -8.69 0.46
N GLU A 134 15.92 -7.45 0.57
CA GLU A 134 15.99 -6.65 1.80
C GLU A 134 14.75 -6.81 2.68
N MET A 135 13.74 -7.57 2.23
CA MET A 135 12.45 -7.70 2.90
C MET A 135 12.59 -8.38 4.26
N CYS A 136 12.11 -7.73 5.31
CA CYS A 136 12.14 -8.25 6.67
C CYS A 136 10.71 -8.55 7.14
N GLY A 137 10.24 -9.78 6.98
CA GLY A 137 8.95 -10.21 7.52
C GLY A 137 9.04 -10.47 9.02
N LEU A 138 7.98 -10.14 9.77
CA LEU A 138 7.94 -10.30 11.22
C LEU A 138 6.71 -11.04 11.70
N ASN A 139 6.90 -11.97 12.63
CA ASN A 139 5.83 -12.64 13.35
C ASN A 139 5.30 -11.76 14.51
N TYR A 140 4.29 -10.97 14.24
CA TYR A 140 3.73 -10.02 15.21
C TYR A 140 3.25 -10.69 16.52
N SER A 141 3.69 -10.17 17.67
CA SER A 141 3.15 -10.61 18.98
C SER A 141 1.84 -9.92 19.33
N ARG A 142 1.62 -8.69 18.86
CA ARG A 142 0.38 -7.92 19.06
C ARG A 142 -0.41 -7.71 17.78
N ASP A 143 -1.73 -7.84 17.90
CA ASP A 143 -2.66 -7.57 16.82
C ASP A 143 -2.68 -6.09 16.39
N SER A 144 -2.30 -5.16 17.28
CA SER A 144 -2.24 -3.73 17.00
C SER A 144 -1.28 -3.41 15.84
N LEU A 145 -0.06 -3.95 15.92
CA LEU A 145 0.99 -3.71 14.93
C LEU A 145 0.67 -4.45 13.62
N ARG A 146 0.24 -5.72 13.71
CA ARG A 146 -0.24 -6.49 12.55
C ARG A 146 -1.36 -5.76 11.81
N SER A 147 -2.34 -5.24 12.54
CA SER A 147 -3.45 -4.48 11.98
C SER A 147 -2.99 -3.15 11.38
N ALA A 148 -1.98 -2.49 11.95
CA ALA A 148 -1.40 -1.27 11.39
C ALA A 148 -0.75 -1.57 10.03
N ALA A 149 0.13 -2.58 9.99
CA ALA A 149 0.82 -3.03 8.79
C ALA A 149 -0.16 -3.43 7.67
N PHE A 150 -1.17 -4.23 7.99
CA PHE A 150 -2.17 -4.67 7.01
C PHE A 150 -3.00 -3.51 6.46
N ASN A 151 -3.44 -2.59 7.32
CA ASN A 151 -4.22 -1.43 6.87
C ASN A 151 -3.35 -0.47 6.04
N LEU A 152 -2.07 -0.30 6.38
CA LEU A 152 -1.13 0.49 5.58
C LEU A 152 -0.97 -0.10 4.16
N ARG A 153 -0.73 -1.42 4.06
CA ARG A 153 -0.70 -2.11 2.77
C ARG A 153 -1.99 -1.88 1.97
N LYS A 154 -3.15 -2.06 2.61
CA LYS A 154 -4.44 -1.90 1.93
C LYS A 154 -4.62 -0.49 1.34
N VAL A 155 -4.30 0.57 2.10
CA VAL A 155 -4.47 1.93 1.58
C VAL A 155 -3.44 2.27 0.51
N ARG A 156 -2.18 1.81 0.64
CA ARG A 156 -1.15 2.01 -0.38
C ARG A 156 -1.53 1.33 -1.70
N ASN A 157 -2.07 0.11 -1.63
CA ASN A 157 -2.60 -0.58 -2.80
C ASN A 157 -3.79 0.18 -3.40
N GLY A 158 -4.68 0.71 -2.55
CA GLY A 158 -5.79 1.55 -2.99
C GLY A 158 -5.34 2.84 -3.69
N LEU A 159 -4.17 3.40 -3.33
CA LEU A 159 -3.57 4.52 -4.06
C LEU A 159 -3.06 4.07 -5.43
N LEU A 160 -2.36 2.93 -5.49
CA LEU A 160 -1.83 2.37 -6.74
C LEU A 160 -2.93 2.02 -7.75
N THR A 161 -4.05 1.46 -7.28
CA THR A 161 -5.17 1.06 -8.14
C THR A 161 -6.20 2.15 -8.36
N HIS A 162 -5.96 3.40 -7.91
CA HIS A 162 -6.97 4.45 -7.91
C HIS A 162 -7.62 4.69 -9.28
N PHE A 163 -6.82 4.92 -10.32
CA PHE A 163 -7.34 5.21 -11.67
C PHE A 163 -8.05 4.00 -12.29
N LEU A 164 -7.56 2.80 -12.00
CA LEU A 164 -8.19 1.55 -12.43
C LEU A 164 -9.57 1.37 -11.79
N ASP A 165 -9.63 1.54 -10.47
CA ASP A 165 -10.88 1.40 -9.71
C ASP A 165 -11.86 2.50 -10.08
N ARG A 166 -11.42 3.75 -10.31
CA ARG A 166 -12.30 4.84 -10.77
C ARG A 166 -12.99 4.50 -12.09
N GLY A 167 -12.28 3.90 -13.04
CA GLY A 167 -12.84 3.53 -14.35
C GLY A 167 -13.78 2.32 -14.31
N ARG A 168 -13.54 1.37 -13.39
CA ARG A 168 -14.27 0.09 -13.34
C ARG A 168 -15.33 0.01 -12.24
N ASN A 169 -15.08 0.63 -11.09
CA ASN A 169 -15.90 0.58 -9.89
C ASN A 169 -15.66 1.82 -9.02
N GLN A 170 -16.38 2.90 -9.31
CA GLN A 170 -16.25 4.17 -8.59
C GLN A 170 -16.44 4.03 -7.08
N GLU A 171 -17.39 3.21 -6.62
CA GLU A 171 -17.61 2.94 -5.19
C GLU A 171 -16.38 2.32 -4.51
N LYS A 172 -15.62 1.48 -5.23
CA LYS A 172 -14.35 0.92 -4.72
C LYS A 172 -13.29 2.01 -4.61
N ALA A 173 -13.17 2.91 -5.60
CA ALA A 173 -12.25 4.04 -5.54
C ALA A 173 -12.57 4.97 -4.36
N GLU A 174 -13.86 5.29 -4.15
CA GLU A 174 -14.33 6.07 -3.01
C GLU A 174 -14.00 5.36 -1.69
N ARG A 175 -14.30 4.06 -1.54
CA ARG A 175 -13.95 3.28 -0.34
C ARG A 175 -12.44 3.27 -0.05
N ASN A 176 -11.59 3.24 -1.07
CA ASN A 176 -10.15 3.32 -0.90
C ASN A 176 -9.73 4.69 -0.34
N ILE A 177 -10.31 5.78 -0.85
CA ILE A 177 -10.12 7.14 -0.30
C ILE A 177 -10.56 7.20 1.17
N LEU A 178 -11.74 6.69 1.51
CA LEU A 178 -12.24 6.65 2.90
C LEU A 178 -11.30 5.86 3.83
N SER A 179 -10.71 4.78 3.32
CA SER A 179 -9.82 3.91 4.09
C SER A 179 -8.55 4.64 4.53
N SER A 180 -8.03 5.58 3.73
CA SER A 180 -6.88 6.44 4.12
C SER A 180 -7.16 7.27 5.37
N THR A 181 -8.38 7.82 5.48
CA THR A 181 -8.83 8.61 6.64
C THR A 181 -8.97 7.72 7.87
N THR A 182 -9.52 6.51 7.70
CA THR A 182 -9.64 5.53 8.79
C THR A 182 -8.28 5.06 9.29
N LEU A 183 -7.32 4.86 8.39
CA LEU A 183 -5.95 4.55 8.78
C LEU A 183 -5.33 5.69 9.60
N LEU A 184 -5.43 6.93 9.12
CA LEU A 184 -4.88 8.11 9.81
C LEU A 184 -5.42 8.23 11.25
N PHE A 185 -6.71 8.03 11.46
CA PHE A 185 -7.32 8.10 12.79
C PHE A 185 -6.99 6.92 13.70
N SER A 186 -6.79 5.72 13.14
CA SER A 186 -6.54 4.51 13.94
C SER A 186 -5.07 4.31 14.30
N THR A 187 -4.14 4.88 13.53
CA THR A 187 -2.69 4.67 13.72
C THR A 187 -2.14 5.15 15.07
N PRO A 188 -2.51 6.34 15.59
CA PRO A 188 -2.06 6.78 16.91
C PRO A 188 -2.36 5.76 18.01
N LYS A 189 -3.59 5.24 18.03
CA LYS A 189 -4.01 4.20 18.98
C LYS A 189 -3.14 2.94 18.85
N LYS A 190 -2.95 2.44 17.63
CA LYS A 190 -2.16 1.21 17.40
C LYS A 190 -0.70 1.36 17.82
N ILE A 191 -0.10 2.54 17.61
CA ILE A 191 1.26 2.85 18.08
C ILE A 191 1.31 2.86 19.60
N LEU A 192 0.36 3.54 20.26
CA LEU A 192 0.27 3.60 21.72
C LEU A 192 0.09 2.21 22.36
N GLU A 193 -0.75 1.36 21.76
CA GLU A 193 -0.91 -0.04 22.18
C GLU A 193 0.38 -0.83 22.04
N THR A 194 1.14 -0.60 20.97
CA THR A 194 2.39 -1.33 20.70
C THR A 194 3.47 -1.00 21.75
N ILE A 195 3.57 0.26 22.16
CA ILE A 195 4.48 0.67 23.25
C ILE A 195 3.96 0.31 24.66
N GLY A 196 2.75 -0.23 24.76
CA GLY A 196 2.16 -0.71 26.01
C GLY A 196 1.56 0.38 26.90
N LYS A 197 1.05 1.47 26.31
CA LYS A 197 0.23 2.45 27.03
C LYS A 197 -1.19 1.90 27.23
N GLU A 198 -1.78 2.22 28.38
CA GLU A 198 -3.19 1.91 28.66
C GLU A 198 -4.11 2.75 27.76
N LEU A 199 -5.22 2.15 27.34
CA LEU A 199 -6.17 2.77 26.43
C LEU A 199 -7.15 3.66 27.20
N VAL A 200 -7.21 4.94 26.85
CA VAL A 200 -8.26 5.86 27.31
C VAL A 200 -9.35 5.93 26.23
N PHE A 201 -10.60 5.59 26.58
CA PHE A 201 -11.72 5.50 25.63
C PHE A 201 -12.41 6.86 25.36
N GLU A 202 -11.64 7.93 25.23
CA GLU A 202 -12.16 9.25 24.90
C GLU A 202 -11.84 9.65 23.45
N ASN A 203 -12.80 10.27 22.78
CA ASN A 203 -12.63 10.72 21.39
C ASN A 203 -11.51 11.76 21.31
N GLY A 204 -10.44 11.44 20.56
CA GLY A 204 -9.29 12.33 20.37
C GLY A 204 -8.17 12.16 21.40
N ALA A 205 -8.41 11.46 22.51
CA ALA A 205 -7.40 11.24 23.55
C ALA A 205 -6.17 10.47 23.02
N PHE A 206 -6.36 9.52 22.11
CA PHE A 206 -5.23 8.79 21.50
C PHE A 206 -4.32 9.70 20.68
N PHE A 207 -4.86 10.70 19.99
CA PHE A 207 -4.03 11.62 19.22
C PHE A 207 -3.28 12.58 20.13
N GLN A 208 -3.93 13.09 21.19
CA GLN A 208 -3.26 13.92 22.19
C GLN A 208 -2.13 13.16 22.90
N ALA A 209 -2.40 11.94 23.37
CA ALA A 209 -1.38 11.08 23.98
C ALA A 209 -0.25 10.72 23.01
N PHE A 210 -0.55 10.55 21.71
CA PHE A 210 0.47 10.39 20.69
C PHE A 210 1.33 11.66 20.55
N MET A 211 0.71 12.84 20.49
CA MET A 211 1.42 14.13 20.39
C MET A 211 2.28 14.44 21.62
N GLU A 212 1.92 13.96 22.81
CA GLU A 212 2.77 14.08 24.01
C GLU A 212 4.06 13.25 23.88
N ILE A 213 4.01 12.12 23.19
CA ILE A 213 5.17 11.23 22.98
C ILE A 213 5.99 11.67 21.76
N PHE A 214 5.32 12.23 20.74
CA PHE A 214 5.88 12.66 19.47
C PHE A 214 5.50 14.12 19.17
N PRO A 215 5.96 15.11 19.99
CA PRO A 215 5.60 16.52 19.82
C PRO A 215 6.09 17.12 18.50
N GLU A 216 7.05 16.49 17.83
CA GLU A 216 7.56 16.89 16.51
C GLU A 216 6.62 16.52 15.34
N TYR A 217 5.57 15.74 15.57
CA TYR A 217 4.64 15.35 14.50
C TYR A 217 3.83 16.55 13.99
N ASN A 218 3.71 16.68 12.66
CA ASN A 218 2.89 17.73 12.06
C ASN A 218 1.41 17.33 12.02
N SER A 219 0.61 17.90 12.91
CA SER A 219 -0.82 17.60 13.06
C SER A 219 -1.71 18.10 11.91
N ARG A 220 -1.21 18.95 10.99
CA ARG A 220 -2.04 19.66 9.99
C ARG A 220 -2.97 18.75 9.20
N GLN A 221 -2.49 17.61 8.73
CA GLN A 221 -3.31 16.68 7.94
C GLN A 221 -4.33 15.92 8.80
N TYR A 222 -3.99 15.63 10.05
CA TYR A 222 -4.92 15.04 11.01
C TYR A 222 -6.05 16.01 11.37
N GLU A 223 -5.71 17.29 11.60
CA GLU A 223 -6.68 18.35 11.85
C GLU A 223 -7.59 18.61 10.65
N LYS A 224 -7.04 18.58 9.43
CA LYS A 224 -7.82 18.61 8.17
C LYS A 224 -8.79 17.44 8.10
N ALA A 225 -8.35 16.21 8.39
CA ALA A 225 -9.25 15.06 8.41
C ALA A 225 -10.35 15.20 9.48
N LEU A 226 -10.02 15.72 10.66
CA LEU A 226 -11.00 15.98 11.72
C LEU A 226 -12.04 17.03 11.32
N SER A 227 -11.64 18.12 10.65
CA SER A 227 -12.57 19.15 10.21
C SER A 227 -13.55 18.61 9.17
N LEU A 228 -13.07 17.77 8.25
CA LEU A 228 -13.91 17.09 7.26
C LEU A 228 -14.89 16.11 7.91
N ARG A 229 -14.45 15.33 8.91
CA ARG A 229 -15.33 14.41 9.63
C ARG A 229 -16.46 15.15 10.37
N ARG A 230 -16.23 16.38 10.83
CA ARG A 230 -17.23 17.22 11.50
C ARG A 230 -18.26 17.83 10.54
N SER A 231 -18.01 17.78 9.23
CA SER A 231 -18.92 18.30 8.20
C SER A 231 -19.18 17.24 7.13
N PRO A 232 -20.25 16.43 7.28
CA PRO A 232 -20.61 15.43 6.27
C PRO A 232 -20.73 16.01 4.86
N GLN A 233 -21.26 17.23 4.72
CA GLN A 233 -21.38 17.90 3.42
C GLN A 233 -20.02 18.22 2.79
N ALA A 234 -19.05 18.71 3.56
CA ALA A 234 -17.69 18.94 3.05
C ALA A 234 -17.02 17.61 2.67
N TYR A 235 -17.30 16.55 3.43
CA TYR A 235 -16.78 15.21 3.17
C TYR A 235 -17.32 14.62 1.87
N PHE A 236 -18.63 14.64 1.65
CA PHE A 236 -19.25 14.23 0.38
C PHE A 236 -18.86 15.16 -0.77
N GLY A 237 -18.70 16.46 -0.50
CA GLY A 237 -18.25 17.43 -1.48
C GLY A 237 -16.89 17.10 -2.07
N ILE A 238 -15.97 16.55 -1.26
CA ILE A 238 -14.66 16.10 -1.77
C ILE A 238 -14.78 14.87 -2.66
N LEU A 239 -15.68 13.93 -2.36
CA LEU A 239 -15.87 12.75 -3.20
C LEU A 239 -16.44 13.10 -4.59
N ASN A 240 -17.09 14.25 -4.74
CA ASN A 240 -17.50 14.76 -6.06
C ASN A 240 -16.31 15.23 -6.92
N ASP A 241 -15.18 15.57 -6.31
CA ASP A 241 -13.89 15.83 -6.96
C ASP A 241 -12.93 14.68 -6.66
N ILE A 242 -13.08 13.59 -7.41
CA ILE A 242 -12.34 12.35 -7.16
C ILE A 242 -10.82 12.53 -7.30
N ASP A 243 -10.35 13.45 -8.15
CA ASP A 243 -8.93 13.75 -8.31
C ASP A 243 -8.39 14.52 -7.10
N GLY A 244 -9.13 15.53 -6.63
CA GLY A 244 -8.82 16.21 -5.37
C GLY A 244 -8.88 15.28 -4.15
N ALA A 245 -9.81 14.31 -4.16
CA ALA A 245 -9.95 13.29 -3.13
C ALA A 245 -8.77 12.31 -3.13
N PHE A 246 -8.28 11.93 -4.31
CA PHE A 246 -7.07 11.12 -4.46
C PHE A 246 -5.84 11.84 -3.91
N ASP A 247 -5.64 13.09 -4.30
CA ASP A 247 -4.53 13.91 -3.80
C ASP A 247 -4.54 14.04 -2.27
N MET A 248 -5.73 14.22 -1.69
CA MET A 248 -5.91 14.25 -0.25
C MET A 248 -5.62 12.89 0.40
N SER A 249 -6.03 11.78 -0.24
CA SER A 249 -5.77 10.44 0.29
C SER A 249 -4.28 10.14 0.40
N ILE A 250 -3.47 10.61 -0.57
CA ILE A 250 -2.00 10.53 -0.51
C ILE A 250 -1.49 11.36 0.68
N ASP A 251 -1.99 12.58 0.88
CA ASP A 251 -1.57 13.42 2.01
C ASP A 251 -1.88 12.74 3.36
N PHE A 252 -2.99 12.01 3.48
CA PHE A 252 -3.37 11.27 4.69
C PHE A 252 -2.54 10.01 4.91
N VAL A 253 -2.18 9.29 3.83
CA VAL A 253 -1.24 8.18 3.91
C VAL A 253 0.14 8.69 4.33
N ASN A 254 0.65 9.76 3.72
CA ASN A 254 1.94 10.35 4.08
C ASN A 254 1.98 10.85 5.53
N ALA A 255 0.86 11.40 6.04
CA ALA A 255 0.73 11.78 7.44
C ALA A 255 0.80 10.55 8.37
N THR A 256 0.18 9.44 8.00
CA THR A 256 0.31 8.17 8.71
C THR A 256 1.75 7.66 8.71
N GLU A 257 2.40 7.71 7.54
CA GLU A 257 3.78 7.28 7.35
C GLU A 257 4.77 8.10 8.17
N GLU A 258 4.52 9.40 8.37
CA GLU A 258 5.31 10.22 9.29
C GLU A 258 5.15 9.74 10.74
N MET A 259 3.96 9.31 11.18
CA MET A 259 3.79 8.70 12.51
C MET A 259 4.64 7.43 12.64
N ILE A 260 4.65 6.58 11.61
CA ILE A 260 5.44 5.35 11.55
C ILE A 260 6.94 5.66 11.60
N LYS A 261 7.39 6.62 10.80
CA LYS A 261 8.78 7.09 10.78
C LYS A 261 9.24 7.57 12.15
N LEU A 262 8.42 8.37 12.83
CA LEU A 262 8.73 8.86 14.18
C LEU A 262 8.78 7.72 15.19
N TYR A 263 7.83 6.78 15.13
CA TYR A 263 7.84 5.58 15.95
C TYR A 263 9.13 4.77 15.77
N VAL A 264 9.47 4.42 14.53
CA VAL A 264 10.67 3.63 14.20
C VAL A 264 11.94 4.35 14.65
N LYS A 265 12.01 5.67 14.43
CA LYS A 265 13.15 6.49 14.86
C LYS A 265 13.30 6.52 16.38
N ARG A 266 12.20 6.63 17.13
CA ARG A 266 12.20 6.70 18.59
C ARG A 266 12.49 5.35 19.24
N PHE A 267 11.93 4.28 18.69
CA PHE A 267 12.09 2.90 19.13
C PHE A 267 12.91 2.14 18.09
N SER A 268 14.22 2.39 18.02
CA SER A 268 15.07 1.88 16.93
C SER A 268 15.27 0.35 16.94
N CYS A 269 14.98 -0.30 18.07
CA CYS A 269 15.16 -1.74 18.23
C CYS A 269 13.80 -2.43 18.30
N ILE A 270 13.68 -3.55 17.58
CA ILE A 270 12.52 -4.43 17.67
C ILE A 270 12.53 -5.11 19.04
N THR A 271 11.39 -5.09 19.71
CA THR A 271 11.18 -5.64 21.05
C THR A 271 10.30 -6.89 21.01
N GLN A 272 10.34 -7.70 22.07
CA GLN A 272 9.44 -8.85 22.23
C GLN A 272 7.94 -8.44 22.30
N ARG A 273 7.66 -7.16 22.60
CA ARG A 273 6.29 -6.62 22.55
C ARG A 273 5.76 -6.45 21.13
N GLU A 274 6.66 -6.39 20.14
CA GLU A 274 6.32 -6.26 18.73
C GLU A 274 6.34 -7.61 18.02
N VAL A 275 7.31 -8.48 18.35
CA VAL A 275 7.57 -9.73 17.63
C VAL A 275 7.59 -10.92 18.57
N ARG A 276 6.95 -12.02 18.16
CA ARG A 276 7.06 -13.33 18.83
C ARG A 276 8.45 -13.87 18.51
N THR A 277 9.28 -14.02 19.52
CA THR A 277 10.45 -14.88 19.39
C THR A 277 9.94 -16.31 19.28
N LEU A 278 10.35 -17.03 18.24
CA LEU A 278 10.19 -18.47 18.20
C LEU A 278 10.92 -19.00 19.44
N SER A 279 10.16 -19.62 20.34
CA SER A 279 10.77 -20.37 21.44
C SER A 279 11.53 -21.52 20.79
N GLU A 280 12.82 -21.64 21.12
CA GLU A 280 13.68 -22.78 20.72
C GLU A 280 13.04 -24.13 21.08
#